data_AF-A0A9J6AWJ0-F1
#
_entry.id   AF-A0A9J6AWJ0-F1
#
_cell.length_a   1.000
_cell.length_b   1.000
_cell.length_c   1.000
_cell.angle_alpha   90.00
_cell.angle_beta   90.00
_cell.angle_gamma   90.00
#
_symmetry.space_group_name_H-M   'P 1'
#
loop_
_entity.id
_entity.type
_entity.pdbx_description
1 polymer ?
#
loop_
_entity_poly.entity_id
_entity_poly.type
_entity_poly.pdbx_seq_one_letter_code
_entity_poly.pdbx_strand_id
1 'polypeptide(L)'
;EWPLKSKLDPKVYGPPESAIIKEIIELEIGGFMTVEEGIGRGRSKCTTWIETNNRRLPFANDGLVLWDILKQWVTNYVNHYYPQTNLIESDENSKLGELKTLNDLIGIVTTIIWVTSCDHAAVNFGQYSHAGYFPNRPTIARSKMPTEDPTNEEWVWFLNKPEEALLKCLPSQIQATKVMAILDVLSNHSPDEEYIGEKIEPYWAEDPVINATF
;
A
#
# COMPACT_ATOMS: atom_id res chain seq x y z
N GLU A 1 2.83 -22.36 -2.63
CA GLU A 1 3.83 -23.19 -3.29
C GLU A 1 4.54 -22.32 -4.31
N TRP A 2 5.87 -22.36 -4.33
CA TRP A 2 6.69 -21.59 -5.26
C TRP A 2 7.18 -22.52 -6.38
N PRO A 3 7.26 -22.10 -7.65
CA PRO A 3 6.93 -20.77 -8.19
C PRO A 3 5.42 -20.46 -8.16
N LEU A 4 5.08 -19.17 -8.16
CA LEU A 4 3.68 -18.73 -8.26
C LEU A 4 3.08 -19.22 -9.58
N LYS A 5 1.97 -19.96 -9.50
CA LYS A 5 1.20 -20.41 -10.65
C LYS A 5 -0.25 -19.96 -10.52
N SER A 6 -0.79 -19.43 -11.61
CA SER A 6 -2.21 -19.13 -11.73
C SER A 6 -3.03 -20.42 -11.71
N LYS A 7 -4.17 -20.40 -11.01
CA LYS A 7 -5.17 -21.47 -11.03
C LYS A 7 -6.28 -21.22 -12.06
N LEU A 8 -6.19 -20.12 -12.82
CA LEU A 8 -7.20 -19.71 -13.79
C LEU A 8 -7.04 -20.47 -15.12
N ASP A 9 -8.10 -20.51 -15.92
CA ASP A 9 -8.11 -21.22 -17.20
C ASP A 9 -7.07 -20.65 -18.18
N PRO A 10 -6.04 -21.42 -18.56
CA PRO A 10 -4.99 -20.96 -19.45
C PRO A 10 -5.48 -20.59 -20.86
N LYS A 11 -6.63 -21.12 -21.30
CA LYS A 11 -7.21 -20.79 -22.61
C LYS A 11 -7.73 -19.35 -22.67
N VAL A 12 -8.09 -18.77 -21.52
CA VAL A 12 -8.61 -17.41 -21.41
C VAL A 12 -7.50 -16.44 -20.98
N TYR A 13 -6.64 -16.86 -20.04
CA TYR A 13 -5.70 -15.98 -19.36
C TYR A 13 -4.22 -16.21 -19.75
N GLY A 14 -3.95 -17.15 -20.66
CA GLY A 14 -2.59 -17.46 -21.11
C GLY A 14 -1.84 -18.43 -20.18
N PRO A 15 -0.52 -18.58 -20.37
CA PRO A 15 0.29 -19.54 -19.61
C PRO A 15 0.15 -19.34 -18.08
N PRO A 16 -0.04 -20.42 -17.30
CA PRO A 16 -0.25 -20.32 -15.86
C PRO A 16 1.02 -19.95 -15.07
N GLU A 17 2.19 -19.98 -15.70
CA GLU A 17 3.46 -19.65 -15.08
C GLU A 17 3.61 -18.14 -14.86
N SER A 18 3.99 -17.75 -13.63
CA SER A 18 4.32 -16.36 -13.33
C SER A 18 5.59 -15.93 -14.09
N ALA A 19 5.55 -14.76 -14.72
CA ALA A 19 6.74 -14.09 -15.25
C ALA A 19 7.67 -13.60 -14.13
N ILE A 20 7.16 -13.48 -12.90
CA ILE A 20 7.94 -13.18 -11.71
C ILE A 20 8.59 -14.48 -11.23
N ILE A 21 9.83 -14.67 -11.64
CA ILE A 21 10.67 -15.82 -11.28
C ILE A 21 11.59 -15.50 -10.11
N LYS A 22 12.22 -16.54 -9.56
CA LYS A 22 13.00 -16.46 -8.32
C LYS A 22 14.15 -15.47 -8.47
N GLU A 23 14.82 -15.55 -9.61
CA GLU A 23 15.99 -14.76 -9.95
C GLU A 23 15.68 -13.27 -9.99
N ILE A 24 14.50 -12.88 -10.50
CA ILE A 24 14.04 -11.49 -10.52
C ILE A 24 13.83 -11.00 -9.09
N ILE A 25 13.15 -11.80 -8.26
CA ILE A 25 12.92 -11.44 -6.86
C ILE A 25 14.25 -11.33 -6.11
N GLU A 26 15.18 -12.27 -6.30
CA GLU A 26 16.47 -12.26 -5.60
C GLU A 26 17.39 -11.12 -6.08
N LEU A 27 17.30 -10.72 -7.35
CA LEU A 27 17.93 -9.53 -7.89
C LEU A 27 17.39 -8.25 -7.24
N GLU A 28 16.07 -8.10 -7.16
CA GLU A 28 15.42 -6.94 -6.51
C GLU A 28 15.66 -6.92 -5.00
N ILE A 29 15.70 -8.09 -4.36
CA ILE A 29 16.09 -8.24 -2.96
C ILE A 29 17.57 -7.89 -2.78
N GLY A 30 18.41 -7.95 -3.82
CA GLY A 30 19.81 -7.50 -3.81
C GLY A 30 20.78 -8.48 -3.13
N GLY A 31 20.46 -9.78 -3.09
CA GLY A 31 21.30 -10.80 -2.43
C GLY A 31 21.25 -10.81 -0.90
N PHE A 32 20.28 -10.10 -0.30
CA PHE A 32 20.13 -10.01 1.16
C PHE A 32 19.48 -11.27 1.79
N MET A 33 18.69 -12.02 1.01
CA MET A 33 18.14 -13.33 1.37
C MET A 33 17.65 -14.07 0.12
N THR A 34 17.46 -15.39 0.23
CA THR A 34 16.83 -16.17 -0.84
C THR A 34 15.31 -16.15 -0.74
N VAL A 35 14.63 -16.42 -1.86
CA VAL A 35 13.16 -16.54 -1.88
C VAL A 35 12.69 -17.65 -0.94
N GLU A 36 13.42 -18.76 -0.83
CA GLU A 36 13.08 -19.85 0.09
C GLU A 36 13.21 -19.44 1.55
N GLU A 37 14.22 -18.63 1.89
CA GLU A 37 14.39 -18.07 3.23
C GLU A 37 13.25 -17.11 3.58
N GLY A 38 12.81 -16.28 2.64
CA GLY A 38 11.67 -15.37 2.82
C GLY A 38 10.36 -16.13 3.05
N ILE A 39 10.09 -17.16 2.23
CA ILE A 39 8.89 -18.00 2.36
C ILE A 39 8.89 -18.77 3.69
N GLY A 40 10.04 -19.31 4.11
CA GLY A 40 10.18 -20.12 5.32
C GLY A 40 10.03 -19.34 6.64
N ARG A 41 10.16 -18.01 6.62
CA ARG A 41 10.12 -17.19 7.85
C ARG A 41 8.71 -16.87 8.35
N GLY A 42 7.69 -16.89 7.49
CA GLY A 42 6.30 -16.60 7.86
C GLY A 42 6.06 -15.14 8.31
N ARG A 43 4.80 -14.67 8.25
CA ARG A 43 4.42 -13.25 8.51
C ARG A 43 4.96 -12.68 9.82
N SER A 44 4.97 -13.48 10.90
CA SER A 44 5.39 -13.03 12.24
C SER A 44 6.90 -12.80 12.39
N LYS A 45 7.76 -13.36 11.53
CA LYS A 45 9.20 -13.08 11.56
C LYS A 45 9.61 -12.00 10.55
N CYS A 46 8.77 -11.70 9.56
CA CYS A 46 9.00 -10.55 8.67
C CYS A 46 8.94 -9.22 9.44
N THR A 47 8.03 -9.07 10.39
CA THR A 47 7.96 -7.87 11.26
C THR A 47 9.25 -7.70 12.08
N THR A 48 9.71 -8.76 12.75
CA THR A 48 10.98 -8.74 13.49
C THR A 48 12.17 -8.43 12.58
N TRP A 49 12.18 -8.89 11.32
CA TRP A 49 13.26 -8.63 10.37
C TRP A 49 13.27 -7.19 9.85
N ILE A 50 12.09 -6.59 9.60
CA ILE A 50 11.97 -5.16 9.27
C ILE A 50 12.51 -4.30 10.44
N GLU A 51 12.12 -4.64 11.66
CA GLU A 51 12.56 -3.95 12.89
C GLU A 51 14.07 -4.07 13.14
N THR A 52 14.67 -5.25 12.91
CA THR A 52 16.10 -5.48 13.18
C THR A 52 17.02 -5.06 12.04
N ASN A 53 16.60 -5.16 10.78
CA ASN A 53 17.50 -5.02 9.63
C ASN A 53 17.19 -3.83 8.72
N ASN A 54 16.08 -3.09 8.90
CA ASN A 54 15.64 -2.09 7.93
C ASN A 54 15.30 -0.71 8.51
N ARG A 55 16.24 -0.13 9.28
CA ARG A 55 16.18 1.25 9.79
C ARG A 55 16.00 2.35 8.72
N ARG A 56 15.98 2.00 7.42
CA ARG A 56 15.89 2.92 6.27
C ARG A 56 14.58 2.84 5.49
N LEU A 57 13.56 2.14 5.98
CA LEU A 57 12.21 2.15 5.39
C LEU A 57 11.22 2.94 6.28
N PRO A 58 11.13 4.27 6.15
CA PRO A 58 10.22 5.09 6.95
C PRO A 58 8.77 4.60 6.91
N PHE A 59 8.26 4.29 5.70
CA PHE A 59 6.89 3.77 5.53
C PHE A 59 6.62 2.54 6.39
N ALA A 60 7.53 1.56 6.39
CA ALA A 60 7.33 0.32 7.13
C ALA A 60 7.50 0.54 8.65
N ASN A 61 8.50 1.33 9.05
CA ASN A 61 8.78 1.58 10.47
C ASN A 61 7.65 2.38 11.13
N ASP A 62 7.23 3.49 10.54
CA ASP A 62 6.15 4.32 11.06
C ASP A 62 4.82 3.58 10.97
N GLY A 63 4.61 2.82 9.89
CA GLY A 63 3.39 2.06 9.69
C GLY A 63 3.21 0.93 10.72
N LEU A 64 4.28 0.22 11.09
CA LEU A 64 4.20 -0.82 12.13
C LEU A 64 3.84 -0.24 13.50
N VAL A 65 4.39 0.93 13.86
CA VAL A 65 4.03 1.63 15.11
C VAL A 65 2.56 1.99 15.13
N LEU A 66 2.05 2.59 14.04
CA LEU A 66 0.63 2.95 13.91
C LEU A 66 -0.28 1.72 13.93
N TRP A 67 0.12 0.65 13.26
CA TRP A 67 -0.61 -0.62 13.27
C TRP A 67 -0.73 -1.19 14.69
N ASP A 68 0.35 -1.19 15.47
CA ASP A 68 0.34 -1.73 16.84
C ASP A 68 -0.56 -0.89 17.76
N ILE A 69 -0.51 0.44 17.65
CA ILE A 69 -1.40 1.35 18.38
C ILE A 69 -2.86 1.06 18.05
N LEU A 70 -3.19 0.99 16.75
CA LEU A 70 -4.55 0.69 16.29
C LEU A 70 -5.04 -0.66 16.80
N LYS A 71 -4.20 -1.69 16.66
CA LYS A 71 -4.53 -3.03 17.11
C LYS A 71 -4.76 -3.07 18.62
N GLN A 72 -3.97 -2.32 19.39
CA GLN A 72 -4.15 -2.22 20.84
C GLN A 72 -5.50 -1.57 21.20
N TRP A 73 -5.83 -0.44 20.57
CA TRP A 73 -7.13 0.23 20.76
C TRP A 73 -8.30 -0.70 20.40
N VAL A 74 -8.25 -1.33 19.22
CA VAL A 74 -9.29 -2.29 18.78
C VAL A 74 -9.40 -3.47 19.75
N THR A 75 -8.27 -3.98 20.25
CA THR A 75 -8.28 -5.08 21.22
C THR A 75 -9.00 -4.68 22.51
N ASN A 76 -8.73 -3.48 23.04
CA ASN A 76 -9.42 -2.97 24.23
C ASN A 76 -10.92 -2.78 23.98
N TYR A 77 -11.26 -2.16 22.86
CA TYR A 77 -12.65 -1.94 22.44
C TYR A 77 -13.43 -3.25 22.30
N VAL A 78 -12.88 -4.20 21.55
CA VAL A 78 -13.52 -5.49 21.27
C VAL A 78 -13.63 -6.33 22.56
N ASN A 79 -12.62 -6.36 23.42
CA ASN A 79 -12.67 -7.10 24.68
C ASN A 79 -13.73 -6.54 25.66
N HIS A 80 -13.99 -5.23 25.61
CA HIS A 80 -15.03 -4.60 26.44
C HIS A 80 -16.43 -5.06 26.04
N TYR A 81 -16.73 -5.13 24.73
CA TYR A 81 -18.07 -5.52 24.25
C TYR A 81 -18.25 -7.03 24.03
N TYR A 82 -17.17 -7.78 23.80
CA TYR A 82 -17.19 -9.23 23.58
C TYR A 82 -16.30 -9.97 24.59
N PRO A 83 -16.63 -9.94 25.90
CA PRO A 83 -15.81 -10.54 26.95
C PRO A 83 -15.80 -12.08 26.93
N GLN A 84 -16.73 -12.72 26.20
CA GLN A 84 -16.80 -14.17 26.03
C GLN A 84 -16.91 -14.56 24.56
N THR A 85 -16.18 -15.61 24.18
CA THR A 85 -16.05 -16.08 22.79
C THR A 85 -17.35 -16.62 22.18
N ASN A 86 -18.28 -17.11 23.01
CA ASN A 86 -19.60 -17.60 22.59
C ASN A 86 -20.54 -16.49 22.07
N LEU A 87 -20.26 -15.22 22.38
CA LEU A 87 -21.08 -14.10 21.93
C LEU A 87 -20.96 -13.85 20.42
N ILE A 88 -19.79 -14.16 19.83
CA ILE A 88 -19.53 -13.96 18.39
C ILE A 88 -20.32 -14.96 17.53
N GLU A 89 -20.37 -16.23 17.94
CA GLU A 89 -21.12 -17.26 17.22
C GLU A 89 -22.65 -17.05 17.33
N SER A 90 -23.10 -16.41 18.42
CA SER A 90 -24.52 -16.11 18.65
C SER A 90 -25.00 -14.81 18.02
N ASP A 91 -24.09 -13.95 17.54
CA ASP A 91 -24.44 -12.68 16.92
C ASP A 91 -24.99 -12.95 15.51
N GLU A 92 -26.29 -12.76 15.35
CA GLU A 92 -27.02 -13.04 14.11
C GLU A 92 -26.53 -12.18 12.92
N ASN A 93 -25.87 -11.05 13.21
CA ASN A 93 -25.27 -10.15 12.22
C ASN A 93 -23.83 -10.57 11.81
N SER A 94 -23.18 -11.47 12.56
CA SER A 94 -21.80 -11.90 12.33
C SER A 94 -21.68 -13.01 11.27
N LYS A 95 -22.67 -13.15 10.37
CA LYS A 95 -22.74 -14.17 9.31
C LYS A 95 -21.75 -13.96 8.14
N LEU A 96 -20.63 -13.28 8.35
CA LEU A 96 -19.49 -13.39 7.45
C LEU A 96 -18.76 -14.68 7.83
N GLY A 97 -18.97 -15.76 7.07
CA GLY A 97 -18.68 -17.17 7.43
C GLY A 97 -17.24 -17.56 7.82
N GLU A 98 -16.37 -16.60 8.10
CA GLU A 98 -14.98 -16.77 8.56
C GLU A 98 -14.70 -16.15 9.95
N LEU A 99 -15.63 -15.39 10.55
CA LEU A 99 -15.50 -14.87 11.92
C LEU A 99 -15.73 -15.98 12.94
N LYS A 100 -14.67 -16.71 13.31
CA LYS A 100 -14.75 -17.84 14.26
C LYS A 100 -14.20 -17.49 15.64
N THR A 101 -13.36 -16.47 15.73
CA THR A 101 -12.69 -16.08 16.98
C THR A 101 -12.68 -14.58 17.19
N LEU A 102 -12.49 -14.18 18.45
CA LEU A 102 -12.27 -12.79 18.84
C LEU A 102 -11.05 -12.18 18.14
N ASN A 103 -10.02 -12.98 17.90
CA ASN A 103 -8.83 -12.56 17.16
C ASN A 103 -9.14 -12.26 15.69
N ASP A 104 -10.07 -12.98 15.07
CA ASP A 104 -10.50 -12.69 13.70
C ASP A 104 -11.21 -11.35 13.65
N LEU A 105 -12.09 -11.07 14.61
CA LEU A 105 -12.79 -9.79 14.72
C LEU A 105 -11.80 -8.62 14.93
N ILE A 106 -10.88 -8.75 15.89
CA ILE A 106 -9.83 -7.75 16.13
C ILE A 106 -9.00 -7.53 14.86
N GLY A 107 -8.59 -8.60 14.18
CA GLY A 107 -7.78 -8.51 12.96
C GLY A 107 -8.51 -7.81 11.82
N ILE A 108 -9.78 -8.14 11.59
CA ILE A 108 -10.62 -7.54 10.54
C ILE A 108 -10.85 -6.06 10.83
N VAL A 109 -11.29 -5.71 12.04
CA VAL A 109 -11.56 -4.31 12.42
C VAL A 109 -10.28 -3.48 12.36
N THR A 110 -9.16 -4.00 12.87
CA THR A 110 -7.84 -3.32 12.76
C THR A 110 -7.47 -3.08 11.31
N THR A 111 -7.68 -4.08 10.43
CA THR A 111 -7.36 -3.96 9.00
C THR A 111 -8.22 -2.90 8.32
N ILE A 112 -9.52 -2.86 8.61
CA ILE A 112 -10.43 -1.86 8.04
C ILE A 112 -9.97 -0.46 8.44
N ILE A 113 -9.74 -0.23 9.74
CA ILE A 113 -9.29 1.07 10.24
C ILE A 113 -7.94 1.44 9.62
N TRP A 114 -6.98 0.51 9.57
CA TRP A 114 -5.67 0.73 8.96
C TRP A 114 -5.78 1.18 7.49
N VAL A 115 -6.57 0.48 6.68
CA VAL A 115 -6.73 0.76 5.25
C VAL A 115 -7.38 2.12 5.03
N THR A 116 -8.42 2.45 5.80
CA THR A 116 -9.17 3.70 5.64
C THR A 116 -8.49 4.92 6.25
N SER A 117 -7.44 4.72 7.07
CA SER A 117 -6.68 5.80 7.70
C SER A 117 -5.22 5.82 7.23
N CYS A 118 -4.35 5.08 7.91
CA CYS A 118 -2.90 5.14 7.74
C CYS A 118 -2.45 4.76 6.32
N ASP A 119 -2.97 3.68 5.74
CA ASP A 119 -2.58 3.22 4.41
C ASP A 119 -3.00 4.24 3.34
N HIS A 120 -4.28 4.65 3.37
CA HIS A 120 -4.80 5.67 2.48
C HIS A 120 -3.99 6.96 2.58
N ALA A 121 -3.72 7.45 3.80
CA ALA A 121 -2.96 8.67 4.00
C ALA A 121 -1.54 8.58 3.40
N ALA A 122 -0.86 7.45 3.63
CA ALA A 122 0.51 7.23 3.17
C ALA A 122 0.64 7.23 1.63
N VAL A 123 -0.38 6.73 0.91
CA VAL A 123 -0.37 6.69 -0.56
C VAL A 123 -1.06 7.90 -1.21
N ASN A 124 -1.84 8.69 -0.45
CA ASN A 124 -2.63 9.80 -0.98
C ASN A 124 -1.96 11.16 -0.81
N PHE A 125 -1.63 11.58 0.41
CA PHE A 125 -1.25 12.99 0.68
C PHE A 125 0.16 13.34 0.20
N GLY A 126 0.98 12.34 -0.11
CA GLY A 126 2.29 12.54 -0.74
C GLY A 126 2.24 12.75 -2.25
N GLN A 127 1.07 12.61 -2.89
CA GLN A 127 0.96 12.60 -4.35
C GLN A 127 1.51 13.88 -4.99
N TYR A 128 1.04 15.06 -4.59
CA TYR A 128 1.50 16.31 -5.19
C TYR A 128 2.98 16.58 -4.90
N SER A 129 3.44 16.33 -3.67
CA SER A 129 4.84 16.54 -3.29
C SER A 129 5.82 15.74 -4.16
N HIS A 130 5.44 14.52 -4.58
CA HIS A 130 6.29 13.68 -5.42
C HIS A 130 6.01 13.83 -6.92
N ALA A 131 4.75 14.03 -7.33
CA ALA A 131 4.35 14.02 -8.73
C ALA A 131 3.97 15.39 -9.29
N GLY A 132 4.00 16.44 -8.47
CA GLY A 132 3.87 17.83 -8.91
C GLY A 132 5.06 18.29 -9.77
N TYR A 133 6.26 17.75 -9.54
CA TYR A 133 7.34 17.83 -10.52
C TYR A 133 7.22 16.68 -11.51
N PHE A 134 6.55 16.96 -12.63
CA PHE A 134 6.09 15.93 -13.56
C PHE A 134 7.15 14.91 -14.01
N PRO A 135 8.41 15.30 -14.34
CA PRO A 135 9.44 14.34 -14.74
C PRO A 135 9.74 13.26 -13.68
N ASN A 136 9.46 13.50 -12.40
CA ASN A 136 9.67 12.53 -11.33
C ASN A 136 8.65 11.37 -11.35
N ARG A 137 7.41 11.62 -11.79
CA ARG A 137 6.31 10.64 -11.78
C ARG A 137 5.40 10.81 -13.01
N PRO A 138 5.88 10.43 -14.21
CA PRO A 138 5.08 10.57 -15.41
C PRO A 138 3.90 9.59 -15.45
N THR A 139 2.70 10.09 -15.73
CA THR A 139 1.46 9.29 -15.84
C THR A 139 1.28 8.62 -17.19
N ILE A 140 1.97 9.08 -18.24
CA ILE A 140 1.93 8.48 -19.58
C ILE A 140 3.26 8.72 -20.31
N ALA A 141 3.63 7.75 -21.16
CA ALA A 141 4.65 7.92 -22.19
C ALA A 141 3.96 8.02 -23.57
N ARG A 142 4.24 9.07 -24.34
CA ARG A 142 3.62 9.37 -25.64
C ARG A 142 4.41 8.84 -26.84
N SER A 143 5.66 8.44 -26.63
CA SER A 143 6.49 7.82 -27.66
C SER A 143 6.62 6.32 -27.41
N LYS A 144 6.95 5.58 -28.47
CA LYS A 144 7.35 4.18 -28.35
C LYS A 144 8.68 4.08 -27.59
N MET A 145 8.94 2.91 -27.02
CA MET A 145 10.27 2.59 -26.51
C MET A 145 11.31 2.72 -27.63
N PRO A 146 12.43 3.42 -27.40
CA PRO A 146 13.54 3.43 -28.35
C PRO A 146 14.03 2.02 -28.65
N THR A 147 14.49 1.78 -29.88
CA THR A 147 15.12 0.53 -30.30
C THR A 147 16.65 0.65 -30.26
N GLU A 148 17.34 -0.48 -30.15
CA GLU A 148 18.82 -0.52 -30.16
C GLU A 148 19.41 -0.16 -31.54
N ASP A 149 18.61 -0.26 -32.60
CA ASP A 149 18.99 0.05 -33.98
C ASP A 149 18.23 1.29 -34.50
N PRO A 150 18.55 2.52 -34.05
CA PRO A 150 17.92 3.73 -34.58
C PRO A 150 18.41 3.98 -36.01
N THR A 151 17.57 4.64 -36.83
CA THR A 151 18.05 5.16 -38.11
C THR A 151 19.10 6.25 -37.88
N ASN A 152 20.01 6.46 -38.84
CA ASN A 152 21.01 7.53 -38.75
C ASN A 152 20.38 8.91 -38.51
N GLU A 153 19.21 9.16 -39.09
CA GLU A 153 18.48 10.42 -38.92
C GLU A 153 17.95 10.60 -37.50
N GLU A 154 17.34 9.56 -36.92
CA GLU A 154 16.87 9.57 -35.53
C GLU A 154 18.04 9.73 -34.55
N TRP A 155 19.16 9.06 -34.84
CA TRP A 155 20.36 9.15 -34.00
C TRP A 155 20.97 10.54 -34.01
N VAL A 156 21.15 11.14 -35.20
CA VAL A 156 21.64 12.52 -35.33
C VAL A 156 20.66 13.51 -34.69
N TRP A 157 19.35 13.30 -34.84
CA TRP A 157 18.35 14.15 -34.21
C TRP A 157 18.43 14.07 -32.68
N PHE A 158 18.50 12.86 -32.11
CA PHE A 158 18.62 12.65 -30.67
C PHE A 158 19.88 13.29 -30.10
N LEU A 159 21.05 13.10 -30.73
CA LEU A 159 22.31 13.69 -30.27
C LEU A 159 22.28 15.22 -30.27
N ASN A 160 21.60 15.83 -31.26
CA ASN A 160 21.47 17.28 -31.32
C ASN A 160 20.38 17.84 -30.39
N LYS A 161 19.38 17.03 -30.02
CA LYS A 161 18.17 17.47 -29.29
C LYS A 161 17.68 16.43 -28.26
N PRO A 162 18.51 16.00 -27.31
CA PRO A 162 18.16 14.93 -26.38
C PRO A 162 17.01 15.30 -25.45
N GLU A 163 16.92 16.56 -25.02
CA GLU A 163 15.80 17.08 -24.22
C GLU A 163 14.45 17.05 -24.97
N GLU A 164 14.44 17.27 -26.29
CA GLU A 164 13.21 17.15 -27.07
C GLU A 164 12.73 15.70 -27.13
N ALA A 165 13.64 14.72 -27.14
CA ALA A 165 13.28 13.31 -27.09
C ALA A 165 12.57 12.97 -25.78
N LEU A 166 13.11 13.45 -24.65
CA LEU A 166 12.48 13.28 -23.34
C LEU A 166 11.13 13.99 -23.28
N LEU A 167 11.03 15.24 -23.71
CA LEU A 167 9.79 16.02 -23.70
C LEU A 167 8.72 15.46 -24.64
N LYS A 168 9.11 14.83 -25.75
CA LYS A 168 8.18 14.10 -26.64
C LYS A 168 7.66 12.83 -26.00
N CYS A 169 8.49 12.13 -25.22
CA CYS A 169 8.10 10.94 -24.46
C CYS A 169 7.16 11.32 -23.30
N LEU A 170 7.55 12.31 -22.50
CA LEU A 170 6.75 12.77 -21.37
C LEU A 170 5.43 13.41 -21.84
N PRO A 171 4.41 13.53 -20.98
CA PRO A 171 3.13 14.15 -21.28
C PRO A 171 3.28 15.59 -21.74
N SER A 172 2.33 16.03 -22.58
CA SER A 172 2.26 17.43 -22.98
C SER A 172 1.98 18.33 -21.80
N GLN A 173 2.29 19.62 -21.93
CA GLN A 173 2.04 20.61 -20.88
C GLN A 173 0.56 20.63 -20.43
N ILE A 174 -0.38 20.48 -21.36
CA ILE A 174 -1.82 20.43 -21.05
C ILE A 174 -2.17 19.18 -20.25
N GLN A 175 -1.60 18.02 -20.59
CA GLN A 175 -1.84 16.77 -19.86
C GLN A 175 -1.23 16.84 -18.45
N ALA A 176 0.02 17.30 -18.34
CA ALA A 176 0.71 17.47 -17.07
C ALA A 176 -0.06 18.44 -16.15
N THR A 177 -0.47 19.60 -16.67
CA THR A 177 -1.20 20.61 -15.89
C THR A 177 -2.53 20.06 -15.36
N LYS A 178 -3.27 19.29 -16.17
CA LYS A 178 -4.53 18.65 -15.73
C LYS A 178 -4.29 17.69 -14.57
N VAL A 179 -3.26 16.84 -14.68
CA VAL A 179 -2.92 15.89 -13.62
C VAL A 179 -2.45 16.63 -12.37
N MET A 180 -1.58 17.62 -12.50
CA MET A 180 -1.09 18.42 -11.36
C MET A 180 -2.23 19.07 -10.58
N ALA A 181 -3.24 19.64 -11.26
CA ALA A 181 -4.41 20.21 -10.60
C ALA A 181 -5.22 19.15 -9.82
N ILE A 182 -5.36 17.94 -10.35
CA ILE A 182 -6.03 16.84 -9.64
C ILE A 182 -5.21 16.43 -8.41
N LEU A 183 -3.90 16.22 -8.58
CA LEU A 183 -3.03 15.81 -7.48
C LEU A 183 -2.97 16.86 -6.37
N ASP A 184 -3.02 18.14 -6.72
CA ASP A 184 -3.08 19.25 -5.75
C ASP A 184 -4.32 19.10 -4.89
N VAL A 185 -5.50 18.99 -5.51
CA VAL A 185 -6.77 18.80 -4.77
C VAL A 185 -6.75 17.53 -3.91
N LEU A 186 -6.29 16.40 -4.45
CA LEU A 186 -6.27 15.12 -3.72
C LEU A 186 -5.25 15.09 -2.57
N SER A 187 -4.22 15.94 -2.59
CA SER A 187 -3.17 15.96 -1.57
C SER A 187 -3.42 17.00 -0.46
N ASN A 188 -4.47 17.82 -0.59
CA ASN A 188 -4.82 18.81 0.41
C ASN A 188 -5.77 18.22 1.45
N HIS A 189 -5.61 18.65 2.70
CA HIS A 189 -6.53 18.32 3.78
C HIS A 189 -7.65 19.35 3.87
N SER A 190 -8.88 18.86 4.07
CA SER A 190 -10.04 19.72 4.32
C SER A 190 -9.85 20.48 5.65
N PRO A 191 -10.33 21.74 5.77
CA PRO A 191 -10.40 22.41 7.08
C PRO A 191 -11.32 21.68 8.07
N ASP A 192 -12.25 20.87 7.57
CA ASP A 192 -13.20 20.08 8.37
C ASP A 192 -12.73 18.62 8.56
N GLU A 193 -11.49 18.29 8.21
CA GLU A 193 -10.91 16.95 8.37
C GLU A 193 -10.91 16.52 9.84
N GLU A 194 -11.11 15.21 10.08
CA GLU A 194 -11.01 14.63 11.42
C GLU A 194 -9.87 13.62 11.46
N TYR A 195 -8.80 13.98 12.18
CA TYR A 195 -7.63 13.12 12.24
C TYR A 195 -7.81 12.00 13.26
N ILE A 196 -7.08 10.91 13.00
CA ILE A 196 -7.07 9.74 13.87
C ILE A 196 -6.68 10.14 15.31
N GLY A 197 -7.52 9.77 16.27
CA GLY A 197 -7.30 10.06 17.70
C GLY A 197 -7.50 11.52 18.11
N GLU A 198 -7.97 12.40 17.23
CA GLU A 198 -8.14 13.82 17.57
C GLU A 198 -9.45 14.09 18.34
N LYS A 199 -10.57 13.61 17.80
CA LYS A 199 -11.90 13.84 18.37
C LYS A 199 -12.51 12.53 18.83
N ILE A 200 -12.87 12.48 20.11
CA ILE A 200 -13.62 11.36 20.66
C ILE A 200 -15.10 11.51 20.30
N GLU A 201 -15.71 10.41 19.89
CA GLU A 201 -17.16 10.35 19.70
C GLU A 201 -17.89 10.48 21.04
N PRO A 202 -19.01 11.23 21.12
CA PRO A 202 -19.71 11.45 22.39
C PRO A 202 -20.10 10.16 23.12
N TYR A 203 -20.52 9.13 22.39
CA TYR A 203 -20.90 7.84 22.97
C TYR A 203 -19.69 7.04 23.50
N TRP A 204 -18.49 7.24 22.93
CA TRP A 204 -17.25 6.71 23.48
C TRP A 204 -16.83 7.44 24.75
N ALA A 205 -17.04 8.76 24.81
CA ALA A 205 -16.73 9.56 25.98
C ALA A 205 -17.62 9.23 27.20
N GLU A 206 -18.86 8.82 26.95
CA GLU A 206 -19.81 8.40 27.99
C GLU A 206 -19.47 7.04 28.60
N ASP A 207 -18.82 6.14 27.85
CA ASP A 207 -18.37 4.84 28.35
C ASP A 207 -17.01 5.00 29.07
N PRO A 208 -16.92 4.81 30.41
CA PRO A 208 -15.69 5.08 31.14
C PRO A 208 -14.50 4.21 30.72
N VAL A 209 -14.78 2.99 30.23
CA VAL A 209 -13.72 2.07 29.79
C VAL A 209 -13.20 2.50 28.44
N ILE A 210 -14.10 2.81 27.50
CA ILE A 210 -13.69 3.26 26.16
C ILE A 210 -13.01 4.63 26.23
N ASN A 211 -13.57 5.59 26.96
CA ASN A 211 -12.98 6.92 27.18
C ASN A 211 -11.56 6.85 27.76
N ALA A 212 -11.30 5.93 28.69
CA ALA A 212 -9.96 5.76 29.26
C ALA A 212 -8.95 5.14 28.28
N THR A 213 -9.41 4.54 27.19
CA THR A 213 -8.57 3.82 26.21
C THR A 213 -8.45 4.52 24.85
N PHE A 214 -9.28 5.52 24.58
CA PHE A 214 -9.22 6.39 23.41
C PHE A 214 -8.04 7.36 23.51
#